data_AF-A0A2V8WVK0-F1
#
_entry.id   AF-A0A2V8WVK0-F1
#
_cell.length_a   1.000
_cell.length_b   1.000
_cell.length_c   1.000
_cell.angle_alpha   90.00
_cell.angle_beta   90.00
_cell.angle_gamma   90.00
#
_symmetry.space_group_name_H-M   'P 1'
#
loop_
_entity.id
_entity.type
_entity.pdbx_description
1 polymer ?
#
loop_
_entity_poly.entity_id
_entity_poly.type
_entity_poly.pdbx_seq_one_letter_code
_entity_poly.pdbx_strand_id
1 'polypeptide(L)'
;MGASVTISGASFGAVQGTSTVRFNGVTATPSSWSAASIAAPVPAGSTTGNVVVTVGGVASNGVGFTVQSDTTPPVVTITAPSNNSTASGTITLTATATDPDSAVSLLQFLVDGTNTGAPLTSAPYSVSLDTTTLSNGTHTLTAVAQDPAGNQGTSTAVTITVSNSAGAGATGPLRALASNPRYFTDGSGKAILLTGSQTWDTFQDMDQSSSPAAFDFTAYVNFLKSHGHNVTILWRKDLPTVCSWGAGGTWHVKPFPWVRTGGSSGNQVASDGLPAFDLTQLDQAYFDRLRARVMQLQQNGIYAVVQLFDGLGLLNNRCSNDGYPFTAGNNVNGVDDGGGANSMTMGS
;
A
#
# COMPACT_ATOMS: atom_id res chain seq x y z
N MET A 1 16.07 33.82 -9.75
CA MET A 1 15.70 35.26 -9.76
C MET A 1 15.94 35.86 -8.39
N GLY A 2 16.32 37.13 -8.28
CA GLY A 2 16.63 37.77 -6.98
C GLY A 2 18.07 37.60 -6.49
N ALA A 3 18.97 37.02 -7.29
CA ALA A 3 20.40 37.06 -7.02
C ALA A 3 20.88 38.52 -7.07
N SER A 4 21.61 38.96 -6.04
CA SER A 4 22.19 40.30 -5.98
C SER A 4 23.57 40.29 -6.65
N VAL A 5 23.81 41.25 -7.53
CA VAL A 5 25.11 41.45 -8.17
C VAL A 5 25.82 42.60 -7.49
N THR A 6 27.11 42.42 -7.18
CA THR A 6 27.97 43.51 -6.72
C THR A 6 28.67 44.14 -7.91
N ILE A 7 28.43 45.43 -8.11
CA ILE A 7 29.02 46.25 -9.16
C ILE A 7 30.13 47.09 -8.53
N SER A 8 31.38 46.77 -8.83
CA SER A 8 32.55 47.52 -8.35
C SER A 8 33.00 48.56 -9.36
N GLY A 9 33.40 49.73 -8.88
CA GLY A 9 33.91 50.80 -9.73
C GLY A 9 34.41 51.98 -8.91
N ALA A 10 34.43 53.17 -9.52
CA ALA A 10 34.80 54.42 -8.87
C ALA A 10 33.84 55.53 -9.29
N SER A 11 33.78 56.59 -8.49
CA SER A 11 32.98 57.79 -8.79
C SER A 11 31.47 57.57 -8.85
N PHE A 12 30.93 56.57 -8.16
CA PHE A 12 29.47 56.36 -8.07
C PHE A 12 28.75 57.33 -7.13
N GLY A 13 29.50 58.10 -6.34
CA GLY A 13 28.96 58.92 -5.26
C GLY A 13 28.61 58.11 -4.00
N ALA A 14 28.58 58.78 -2.83
CA ALA A 14 28.36 58.10 -1.55
C ALA A 14 26.94 57.54 -1.37
N VAL A 15 25.96 58.04 -2.13
CA VAL A 15 24.55 57.65 -2.11
C VAL A 15 23.98 57.63 -3.54
N GLN A 16 22.92 56.87 -3.78
CA GLN A 16 22.33 56.70 -5.12
C GLN A 16 21.85 58.02 -5.75
N GLY A 17 21.09 58.85 -5.02
CA GLY A 17 20.50 60.07 -5.55
C GLY A 17 19.62 59.80 -6.78
N THR A 18 19.86 60.54 -7.88
CA THR A 18 19.19 60.35 -9.18
C THR A 18 19.89 59.33 -10.09
N SER A 19 20.95 58.69 -9.61
CA SER A 19 21.71 57.70 -10.37
C SER A 19 20.92 56.41 -10.57
N THR A 20 21.19 55.71 -11.67
CA THR A 20 20.47 54.47 -12.03
C THR A 20 21.44 53.34 -12.32
N VAL A 21 21.00 52.11 -12.05
CA VAL A 21 21.65 50.88 -12.51
C VAL A 21 20.70 50.22 -13.50
N ARG A 22 21.20 49.81 -14.67
CA ARG A 22 20.40 49.09 -15.66
C ARG A 22 21.08 47.79 -16.08
N PHE A 23 20.29 46.72 -16.14
CA PHE A 23 20.66 45.40 -16.65
C PHE A 23 20.04 45.22 -18.02
N ASN A 24 20.86 45.32 -19.08
CA ASN A 24 20.43 45.29 -20.47
C ASN A 24 19.23 46.22 -20.76
N GLY A 25 19.29 47.44 -20.23
CA GLY A 25 18.23 48.45 -20.39
C GLY A 25 17.12 48.42 -19.32
N VAL A 26 17.00 47.35 -18.52
CA VAL A 26 16.01 47.25 -17.44
C VAL A 26 16.55 47.90 -16.15
N THR A 27 15.85 48.89 -15.61
CA THR A 27 16.27 49.59 -14.37
C THR A 27 16.15 48.70 -13.14
N ALA A 28 17.22 48.63 -12.35
CA ALA A 28 17.24 47.95 -11.06
C ALA A 28 17.04 48.90 -9.89
N THR A 29 16.62 48.34 -8.76
CA THR A 29 16.56 49.02 -7.47
C THR A 29 17.71 48.53 -6.60
N PRO A 30 18.80 49.32 -6.46
CA PRO A 30 19.94 48.93 -5.63
C PRO A 30 19.53 48.72 -4.17
N SER A 31 20.08 47.66 -3.56
CA SER A 31 19.96 47.34 -2.14
C SER A 31 21.00 48.07 -1.29
N SER A 32 22.14 48.43 -1.88
CA SER A 32 23.15 49.30 -1.25
C SER A 32 23.90 50.09 -2.31
N TRP A 33 24.45 51.23 -1.89
CA TRP A 33 25.20 52.14 -2.75
C TRP A 33 26.35 52.77 -1.98
N SER A 34 27.50 52.91 -2.63
CA SER A 34 28.66 53.63 -2.12
C SER A 34 29.48 54.18 -3.30
N ALA A 35 30.50 54.97 -3.02
CA ALA A 35 31.33 55.57 -4.07
C ALA A 35 32.10 54.56 -4.94
N ALA A 36 32.25 53.31 -4.47
CA ALA A 36 33.03 52.27 -5.13
C ALA A 36 32.29 50.94 -5.35
N SER A 37 31.11 50.76 -4.75
CA SER A 37 30.37 49.49 -4.81
C SER A 37 28.88 49.71 -4.73
N ILE A 38 28.13 49.01 -5.59
CA ILE A 38 26.66 49.00 -5.61
C ILE A 38 26.22 47.54 -5.58
N ALA A 39 25.35 47.17 -4.64
CA ALA A 39 24.70 45.86 -4.66
C ALA A 39 23.27 46.01 -5.18
N ALA A 40 22.94 45.37 -6.30
CA ALA A 40 21.63 45.46 -6.92
C ALA A 40 21.08 44.05 -7.25
N PRO A 41 19.86 43.71 -6.79
CA PRO A 41 19.13 42.55 -7.31
C PRO A 41 18.93 42.67 -8.82
N VAL A 42 19.12 41.55 -9.55
CA VAL A 42 18.79 41.50 -10.98
C VAL A 42 17.27 41.70 -11.16
N PRO A 43 16.83 42.72 -11.93
CA PRO A 43 15.41 42.97 -12.17
C PRO A 43 14.69 41.82 -12.89
N ALA A 44 13.39 41.67 -12.64
CA ALA A 44 12.55 40.79 -13.43
C ALA A 44 12.52 41.26 -14.90
N GLY A 45 12.64 40.33 -15.84
CA GLY A 45 12.67 40.62 -17.29
C GLY A 45 14.03 41.06 -17.85
N SER A 46 15.09 41.09 -17.04
CA SER A 46 16.45 41.28 -17.55
C SER A 46 16.87 40.11 -18.45
N THR A 47 17.58 40.42 -19.54
CA THR A 47 18.16 39.46 -20.50
C THR A 47 19.67 39.67 -20.59
N THR A 48 20.44 38.68 -21.03
CA THR A 48 21.91 38.79 -21.23
C THR A 48 22.28 40.07 -21.99
N GLY A 49 23.23 40.83 -21.45
CA GLY A 49 23.65 42.11 -22.01
C GLY A 49 24.62 42.85 -21.10
N ASN A 50 24.62 44.19 -21.16
CA ASN A 50 25.50 45.00 -20.34
C ASN A 50 24.80 45.51 -19.08
N VAL A 51 25.52 45.52 -17.96
CA VAL A 51 25.20 46.31 -16.78
C VAL A 51 25.85 47.68 -16.93
N VAL A 52 25.05 48.73 -16.77
CA VAL A 52 25.49 50.12 -16.87
C VAL A 52 25.02 50.89 -15.64
N VAL A 53 25.91 51.68 -15.05
CA VAL A 53 25.59 52.64 -13.99
C VAL A 53 25.63 54.03 -14.59
N THR A 54 24.57 54.82 -14.40
CA THR A 54 24.51 56.21 -14.87
C THR A 54 24.50 57.14 -13.67
N VAL A 55 25.51 58.02 -13.57
CA VAL A 55 25.69 58.98 -12.47
C VAL A 55 25.76 60.38 -13.07
N GLY A 56 24.92 61.31 -12.59
CA GLY A 56 24.88 62.69 -13.11
C GLY A 56 24.59 62.78 -14.62
N GLY A 57 23.87 61.80 -15.18
CA GLY A 57 23.57 61.71 -16.61
C GLY A 57 24.67 61.09 -17.48
N VAL A 58 25.83 60.74 -16.91
CA VAL A 58 26.93 60.08 -17.62
C VAL A 58 26.89 58.57 -17.36
N ALA A 59 26.85 57.78 -18.42
CA ALA A 59 26.89 56.32 -18.35
C ALA A 59 28.32 55.80 -18.14
N SER A 60 28.48 54.74 -17.32
CA SER A 60 29.72 53.97 -17.22
C SER A 60 30.01 53.19 -18.50
N ASN A 61 31.20 52.58 -18.59
CA ASN A 61 31.38 51.46 -19.51
C ASN A 61 30.39 50.33 -19.14
N GLY A 62 29.92 49.60 -20.16
CA GLY A 62 29.11 48.40 -19.95
C GLY A 62 29.99 47.23 -19.50
N VAL A 63 29.55 46.52 -18.46
CA VAL A 63 30.13 45.24 -18.07
C VAL A 63 29.16 44.14 -18.47
N GLY A 64 29.65 43.14 -19.21
CA GLY A 64 28.82 42.03 -19.65
C GLY A 64 28.27 41.24 -18.45
N PHE A 65 26.97 40.96 -18.47
CA PHE A 65 26.32 39.98 -17.60
C PHE A 65 25.52 39.01 -18.43
N THR A 66 25.48 37.76 -17.97
CA THR A 66 24.72 36.69 -18.59
C THR A 66 23.59 36.28 -17.67
N VAL A 67 22.38 36.23 -18.20
CA VAL A 67 21.28 35.50 -17.57
C VAL A 67 21.37 34.07 -18.08
N GLN A 68 21.65 33.14 -17.18
CA GLN A 68 21.54 31.72 -17.50
C GLN A 68 20.07 31.34 -17.35
N SER A 69 19.41 31.04 -18.47
CA SER A 69 18.13 30.38 -18.43
C SER A 69 18.34 28.95 -17.94
N ASP A 70 17.54 28.54 -16.97
CA ASP A 70 17.44 27.14 -16.62
C ASP A 70 16.85 26.40 -17.82
N THR A 71 17.57 25.37 -18.27
CA THR A 71 17.18 24.52 -19.40
C THR A 71 17.20 23.04 -19.01
N THR A 72 17.48 22.76 -17.74
CA THR A 72 17.63 21.39 -17.25
C THR A 72 16.25 20.90 -16.81
N PRO A 73 15.75 19.79 -17.36
CA PRO A 73 14.48 19.24 -16.89
C PRO A 73 14.64 18.50 -15.55
N PRO A 74 13.58 18.47 -14.72
CA PRO A 74 13.57 17.65 -13.52
C PRO A 74 13.77 16.15 -13.81
N VAL A 75 14.38 15.43 -12.88
CA VAL A 75 14.46 13.96 -12.90
C VAL A 75 13.33 13.39 -12.05
N VAL A 76 12.52 12.49 -12.62
CA VAL A 76 11.33 11.92 -11.97
C VAL A 76 11.40 10.41 -11.93
N THR A 77 10.98 9.81 -10.82
CA THR A 77 10.90 8.34 -10.67
C THR A 77 9.63 7.97 -9.92
N ILE A 78 8.82 7.09 -10.50
CA ILE A 78 7.68 6.46 -9.80
C ILE A 78 8.25 5.43 -8.82
N THR A 79 7.88 5.55 -7.55
CA THR A 79 8.31 4.67 -6.46
C THR A 79 7.26 3.62 -6.09
N ALA A 80 5.99 3.87 -6.39
CA ALA A 80 4.92 2.88 -6.33
C ALA A 80 3.83 3.21 -7.36
N PRO A 81 3.19 2.18 -7.97
CA PRO A 81 3.48 0.76 -7.81
C PRO A 81 4.78 0.32 -8.50
N SER A 82 5.27 -0.88 -8.21
CA SER A 82 6.43 -1.46 -8.90
C SER A 82 6.10 -1.86 -10.34
N ASN A 83 7.10 -1.84 -11.23
CA ASN A 83 6.95 -2.28 -12.60
C ASN A 83 6.49 -3.75 -12.68
N ASN A 84 5.58 -4.03 -13.60
CA ASN A 84 4.89 -5.31 -13.81
C ASN A 84 4.00 -5.79 -12.66
N SER A 85 3.68 -4.93 -11.69
CA SER A 85 2.74 -5.29 -10.63
C SER A 85 1.31 -5.49 -11.14
N THR A 86 0.51 -6.24 -10.39
CA THR A 86 -0.94 -6.36 -10.61
C THR A 86 -1.68 -5.40 -9.70
N ALA A 87 -2.67 -4.70 -10.24
CA ALA A 87 -3.48 -3.73 -9.52
C ALA A 87 -4.98 -4.05 -9.62
N SER A 88 -5.71 -3.77 -8.55
CA SER A 88 -7.17 -3.89 -8.48
C SER A 88 -7.72 -3.00 -7.38
N GLY A 89 -8.94 -2.46 -7.56
CA GLY A 89 -9.54 -1.55 -6.58
C GLY A 89 -8.80 -0.21 -6.53
N THR A 90 -8.60 0.33 -5.33
CA THR A 90 -7.86 1.58 -5.15
C THR A 90 -6.39 1.29 -4.83
N ILE A 91 -5.47 1.89 -5.59
CA ILE A 91 -4.02 1.83 -5.34
C ILE A 91 -3.47 3.24 -5.11
N THR A 92 -2.30 3.34 -4.47
CA THR A 92 -1.60 4.62 -4.29
C THR A 92 -0.43 4.71 -5.28
N LEU A 93 -0.38 5.81 -6.03
CA LEU A 93 0.76 6.18 -6.85
C LEU A 93 1.68 7.09 -6.04
N THR A 94 2.98 6.81 -6.03
CA THR A 94 3.98 7.65 -5.39
C THR A 94 5.17 7.89 -6.30
N ALA A 95 5.80 9.06 -6.19
CA ALA A 95 6.97 9.42 -6.98
C ALA A 95 7.93 10.33 -6.21
N THR A 96 9.17 10.38 -6.70
CA THR A 96 10.17 11.38 -6.33
C THR A 96 10.51 12.22 -7.54
N ALA A 97 10.72 13.52 -7.36
CA ALA A 97 11.21 14.42 -8.39
C ALA A 97 12.24 15.37 -7.80
N THR A 98 13.34 15.60 -8.53
CA THR A 98 14.42 16.51 -8.16
C THR A 98 14.91 17.23 -9.39
N ASP A 99 15.25 18.50 -9.24
CA ASP A 99 15.89 19.30 -10.27
C ASP A 99 17.25 19.80 -9.74
N PRO A 100 18.33 19.78 -10.54
CA PRO A 100 19.65 20.19 -10.07
C PRO A 100 19.83 21.71 -9.98
N ASP A 101 19.05 22.48 -10.73
CA ASP A 101 19.19 23.95 -10.85
C ASP A 101 18.11 24.69 -10.03
N SER A 102 16.98 24.04 -9.76
CA SER A 102 15.84 24.66 -9.09
C SER A 102 14.98 23.67 -8.26
N ALA A 103 13.85 24.15 -7.72
CA ALA A 103 12.86 23.31 -7.04
C ALA A 103 11.76 22.91 -8.03
N VAL A 104 11.24 21.68 -7.92
CA VAL A 104 10.12 21.22 -8.73
C VAL A 104 8.86 22.02 -8.40
N SER A 105 8.25 22.63 -9.41
CA SER A 105 7.06 23.48 -9.29
C SER A 105 5.75 22.68 -9.35
N LEU A 106 5.75 21.58 -10.09
CA LEU A 106 4.57 20.75 -10.33
C LEU A 106 4.95 19.31 -10.66
N LEU A 107 4.16 18.34 -10.20
CA LEU A 107 4.19 16.94 -10.63
C LEU A 107 2.76 16.46 -10.95
N GLN A 108 2.59 15.82 -12.11
CA GLN A 108 1.35 15.22 -12.56
C GLN A 108 1.56 13.73 -12.88
N PHE A 109 0.75 12.86 -12.30
CA PHE A 109 0.69 11.45 -12.69
C PHE A 109 -0.20 11.27 -13.92
N LEU A 110 0.12 10.28 -14.75
CA LEU A 110 -0.66 9.91 -15.93
C LEU A 110 -0.86 8.39 -15.99
N VAL A 111 -2.04 7.98 -16.48
CA VAL A 111 -2.38 6.61 -16.87
C VAL A 111 -2.65 6.61 -18.36
N ASP A 112 -1.89 5.82 -19.12
CA ASP A 112 -1.95 5.74 -20.59
C ASP A 112 -1.89 7.11 -21.27
N GLY A 113 -1.05 8.00 -20.72
CA GLY A 113 -0.88 9.37 -21.22
C GLY A 113 -1.98 10.36 -20.83
N THR A 114 -2.97 9.94 -20.03
CA THR A 114 -4.02 10.82 -19.51
C THR A 114 -3.77 11.20 -18.05
N ASN A 115 -3.90 12.48 -17.71
CA ASN A 115 -3.69 12.96 -16.33
C ASN A 115 -4.61 12.24 -15.33
N THR A 116 -4.04 11.78 -14.21
CA THR A 116 -4.78 11.19 -13.09
C THR A 116 -4.54 11.97 -11.80
N GLY A 117 -5.62 12.32 -11.10
CA GLY A 117 -5.58 13.20 -9.94
C GLY A 117 -5.21 14.66 -10.28
N ALA A 118 -5.21 15.51 -9.25
CA ALA A 118 -4.77 16.90 -9.36
C ALA A 118 -3.24 16.99 -9.42
N PRO A 119 -2.67 18.03 -10.06
CA PRO A 119 -1.24 18.28 -10.02
C PRO A 119 -0.79 18.60 -8.59
N LEU A 120 0.41 18.13 -8.25
CA LEU A 120 1.01 18.27 -6.93
C LEU A 120 2.14 19.30 -6.97
N THR A 121 2.14 20.26 -6.05
CA THR A 121 3.12 21.37 -6.03
C THR A 121 4.21 21.21 -4.97
N SER A 122 4.15 20.16 -4.16
CA SER A 122 5.15 19.86 -3.14
C SER A 122 5.21 18.36 -2.82
N ALA A 123 6.38 17.90 -2.37
CA ALA A 123 6.57 16.55 -1.86
C ALA A 123 5.95 16.41 -0.44
N PRO A 124 5.51 15.20 -0.03
CA PRO A 124 5.57 13.93 -0.76
C PRO A 124 4.53 13.85 -1.90
N TYR A 125 4.95 13.36 -3.06
CA TYR A 125 4.08 13.23 -4.23
C TYR A 125 3.29 11.92 -4.17
N SER A 126 1.98 12.03 -3.93
CA SER A 126 1.08 10.88 -3.77
C SER A 126 -0.31 11.16 -4.31
N VAL A 127 -0.86 10.21 -5.09
CA VAL A 127 -2.23 10.24 -5.62
C VAL A 127 -2.89 8.88 -5.45
N SER A 128 -4.17 8.87 -5.07
CA SER A 128 -5.00 7.67 -5.08
C SER A 128 -5.56 7.42 -6.49
N LEU A 129 -5.38 6.21 -7.01
CA LEU A 129 -5.91 5.77 -8.29
C LEU A 129 -6.98 4.70 -8.06
N ASP A 130 -8.22 5.01 -8.44
CA ASP A 130 -9.29 4.02 -8.52
C ASP A 130 -9.17 3.23 -9.83
N THR A 131 -8.52 2.06 -9.75
CA THR A 131 -8.31 1.21 -10.92
C THR A 131 -9.60 0.65 -11.47
N THR A 132 -10.71 0.64 -10.72
CA THR A 132 -12.01 0.14 -11.22
C THR A 132 -12.57 0.96 -12.38
N THR A 133 -12.07 2.18 -12.57
CA THR A 133 -12.38 3.07 -13.70
C THR A 133 -11.58 2.74 -14.97
N LEU A 134 -10.59 1.86 -14.88
CA LEU A 134 -9.75 1.41 -15.98
C LEU A 134 -10.23 0.07 -16.54
N SER A 135 -9.95 -0.20 -17.81
CA SER A 135 -10.15 -1.52 -18.40
C SER A 135 -9.28 -2.57 -17.72
N ASN A 136 -9.66 -3.85 -17.82
CA ASN A 136 -8.72 -4.92 -17.48
C ASN A 136 -7.67 -5.07 -18.57
N GLY A 137 -6.43 -5.34 -18.16
CA GLY A 137 -5.30 -5.48 -19.06
C GLY A 137 -4.12 -4.62 -18.63
N THR A 138 -3.19 -4.43 -19.56
CA THR A 138 -1.97 -3.68 -19.30
C THR A 138 -2.21 -2.18 -19.40
N HIS A 139 -1.76 -1.44 -18.39
CA HIS A 139 -1.78 0.02 -18.33
C HIS A 139 -0.37 0.56 -18.09
N THR A 140 -0.10 1.74 -18.63
CA THR A 140 1.20 2.42 -18.47
C THR A 140 1.07 3.64 -17.59
N LEU A 141 1.85 3.67 -16.51
CA LEU A 141 1.95 4.80 -15.60
C LEU A 141 3.19 5.63 -15.92
N THR A 142 3.03 6.94 -15.98
CA THR A 142 4.12 7.92 -16.04
C THR A 142 3.86 9.07 -15.09
N ALA A 143 4.91 9.80 -14.73
CA ALA A 143 4.80 11.06 -14.00
C ALA A 143 5.62 12.12 -14.74
N VAL A 144 5.04 13.31 -14.90
CA VAL A 144 5.70 14.48 -15.48
C VAL A 144 5.91 15.51 -14.39
N ALA A 145 7.14 15.98 -14.23
CA ALA A 145 7.45 17.09 -13.34
C ALA A 145 7.94 18.30 -14.13
N GLN A 146 7.62 19.48 -13.63
CA GLN A 146 7.99 20.77 -14.22
C GLN A 146 8.74 21.62 -13.20
N ASP A 147 9.69 22.42 -13.66
CA ASP A 147 10.42 23.43 -12.86
C ASP A 147 9.77 24.84 -12.99
N PRO A 148 10.28 25.91 -12.37
CA PRO A 148 9.74 27.26 -12.53
C PRO A 148 10.08 27.91 -13.88
N ALA A 149 11.04 27.36 -14.63
CA ALA A 149 11.43 27.82 -15.96
C ALA A 149 10.58 27.21 -17.08
N GLY A 150 9.76 26.20 -16.76
CA GLY A 150 8.89 25.48 -17.68
C GLY A 150 9.50 24.21 -18.26
N ASN A 151 10.72 23.82 -17.87
CA ASN A 151 11.34 22.57 -18.32
C ASN A 151 10.59 21.38 -17.72
N GLN A 152 10.42 20.32 -18.52
CA GLN A 152 9.62 19.16 -18.14
C GLN A 152 10.40 17.86 -18.26
N GLY A 153 10.44 17.12 -17.15
CA GLY A 153 10.97 15.76 -17.09
C GLY A 153 9.86 14.74 -16.99
N THR A 154 10.01 13.62 -17.69
CA THR A 154 9.06 12.49 -17.61
C THR A 154 9.77 11.28 -17.03
N SER A 155 9.11 10.57 -16.10
CA SER A 155 9.63 9.32 -15.54
C SER A 155 9.75 8.24 -16.61
N THR A 156 10.56 7.22 -16.34
CA THR A 156 10.43 5.94 -17.05
C THR A 156 9.02 5.39 -16.86
N ALA A 157 8.49 4.71 -17.87
CA ALA A 157 7.19 4.07 -17.81
C ALA A 157 7.19 2.91 -16.80
N VAL A 158 6.16 2.86 -15.96
CA VAL A 158 5.84 1.72 -15.09
C VAL A 158 4.62 1.02 -15.68
N THR A 159 4.80 -0.22 -16.12
CA THR A 159 3.71 -1.04 -16.64
C THR A 159 3.03 -1.76 -15.48
N ILE A 160 1.70 -1.69 -15.40
CA ILE A 160 0.89 -2.46 -14.44
C ILE A 160 -0.12 -3.31 -15.19
N THR A 161 -0.56 -4.40 -14.59
CA THR A 161 -1.71 -5.17 -15.08
C THR A 161 -2.91 -4.89 -14.19
N VAL A 162 -3.91 -4.20 -14.72
CA VAL A 162 -5.19 -4.00 -14.06
C VAL A 162 -6.04 -5.25 -14.21
N SER A 163 -6.51 -5.78 -13.09
CA SER A 163 -7.40 -6.93 -13.04
C SER A 163 -8.55 -6.66 -12.07
N ASN A 164 -9.43 -5.74 -12.48
CA ASN A 164 -10.75 -5.49 -11.89
C ASN A 164 -11.79 -6.57 -12.22
N SER A 165 -11.40 -7.65 -12.91
CA SER A 165 -12.23 -8.85 -12.96
C SER A 165 -12.46 -9.33 -11.52
N ALA A 166 -13.58 -8.89 -10.95
CA ALA A 166 -14.46 -9.81 -10.26
C ALA A 166 -14.83 -10.83 -11.35
N GLY A 167 -14.06 -11.92 -11.46
CA GLY A 167 -14.46 -13.03 -12.31
C GLY A 167 -15.91 -13.30 -11.97
N ALA A 168 -16.82 -13.14 -12.95
CA ALA A 168 -18.26 -12.98 -12.76
C ALA A 168 -18.67 -13.65 -11.45
N GLY A 169 -18.79 -12.83 -10.39
CA GLY A 169 -18.77 -13.35 -9.03
C GLY A 169 -19.77 -14.47 -8.95
N ALA A 170 -19.37 -15.61 -8.38
CA ALA A 170 -20.23 -16.77 -8.21
C ALA A 170 -21.67 -16.32 -7.94
N THR A 171 -22.57 -16.46 -8.93
CA THR A 171 -23.91 -15.84 -8.88
C THR A 171 -24.84 -16.50 -7.87
N GLY A 172 -24.33 -17.48 -7.14
CA GLY A 172 -25.00 -18.19 -6.07
C GLY A 172 -24.10 -19.30 -5.51
N PRO A 173 -24.59 -20.04 -4.49
CA PRO A 173 -23.92 -21.25 -4.02
C PRO A 173 -23.80 -22.27 -5.17
N LEU A 174 -22.73 -23.08 -5.14
CA LEU A 174 -22.60 -24.21 -6.04
C LEU A 174 -23.78 -25.17 -5.85
N ARG A 175 -24.32 -25.64 -6.96
CA ARG A 175 -25.39 -26.64 -7.03
C ARG A 175 -24.99 -27.73 -8.01
N ALA A 176 -25.55 -28.92 -7.86
CA ALA A 176 -25.42 -29.94 -8.90
C ALA A 176 -26.10 -29.44 -10.19
N LEU A 177 -25.44 -29.62 -11.33
CA LEU A 177 -25.98 -29.25 -12.63
C LEU A 177 -27.11 -30.21 -13.03
N ALA A 178 -28.29 -29.66 -13.33
CA ALA A 178 -29.49 -30.47 -13.60
C ALA A 178 -29.33 -31.42 -14.80
N SER A 179 -28.64 -30.99 -15.87
CA SER A 179 -28.40 -31.80 -17.07
C SER A 179 -27.32 -32.87 -16.88
N ASN A 180 -26.45 -32.72 -15.89
CA ASN A 180 -25.44 -33.71 -15.51
C ASN A 180 -25.00 -33.51 -14.05
N PRO A 181 -25.58 -34.26 -13.09
CA PRO A 181 -25.31 -34.09 -11.66
C PRO A 181 -23.87 -34.40 -11.22
N ARG A 182 -22.99 -34.84 -12.13
CA ARG A 182 -21.55 -35.02 -11.87
C ARG A 182 -20.77 -33.70 -11.88
N TYR A 183 -21.38 -32.61 -12.32
CA TYR A 183 -20.77 -31.28 -12.39
C TYR A 183 -21.52 -30.29 -11.51
N PHE A 184 -20.79 -29.26 -11.06
CA PHE A 184 -21.40 -28.12 -10.38
C PHE A 184 -21.85 -27.04 -11.37
N THR A 185 -22.76 -26.18 -10.93
CA THR A 185 -23.18 -24.93 -11.58
C THR A 185 -23.45 -23.86 -10.53
N ASP A 186 -23.41 -22.59 -10.92
CA ASP A 186 -23.67 -21.40 -10.12
C ASP A 186 -25.04 -20.76 -10.40
N GLY A 187 -25.89 -21.47 -11.16
CA GLY A 187 -27.16 -20.96 -11.66
C GLY A 187 -27.10 -20.45 -13.10
N SER A 188 -25.92 -20.34 -13.71
CA SER A 188 -25.78 -19.99 -15.14
C SER A 188 -26.25 -21.09 -16.10
N GLY A 189 -26.50 -22.30 -15.60
CA GLY A 189 -26.81 -23.47 -16.43
C GLY A 189 -25.59 -24.11 -17.10
N LYS A 190 -24.38 -23.59 -16.83
CA LYS A 190 -23.11 -24.15 -17.32
C LYS A 190 -22.43 -24.98 -16.25
N ALA A 191 -21.67 -25.99 -16.68
CA ALA A 191 -20.80 -26.75 -15.81
C ALA A 191 -19.61 -25.90 -15.34
N ILE A 192 -19.26 -26.02 -14.07
CA ILE A 192 -18.10 -25.40 -13.45
C ILE A 192 -17.12 -26.51 -13.06
N LEU A 193 -15.88 -26.37 -13.53
CA LEU A 193 -14.76 -27.17 -13.03
C LEU A 193 -14.16 -26.46 -11.82
N LEU A 194 -14.14 -27.13 -10.67
CA LEU A 194 -13.48 -26.62 -9.48
C LEU A 194 -11.99 -26.93 -9.55
N THR A 195 -11.17 -25.90 -9.52
CA THR A 195 -9.71 -26.01 -9.42
C THR A 195 -9.28 -25.20 -8.21
N GLY A 196 -8.68 -25.87 -7.25
CA GLY A 196 -8.36 -25.27 -5.96
C GLY A 196 -6.93 -25.48 -5.56
N SER A 197 -6.47 -24.60 -4.68
CA SER A 197 -5.28 -24.78 -3.87
C SER A 197 -5.65 -24.44 -2.42
N GLN A 198 -4.80 -24.85 -1.49
CA GLN A 198 -4.98 -24.65 -0.06
C GLN A 198 -3.63 -24.56 0.64
N THR A 199 -3.58 -23.82 1.73
CA THR A 199 -2.57 -23.94 2.78
C THR A 199 -3.27 -24.10 4.14
N TRP A 200 -2.56 -24.51 5.18
CA TRP A 200 -3.16 -24.82 6.47
C TRP A 200 -3.70 -23.59 7.22
N ASP A 201 -3.21 -22.39 6.89
CA ASP A 201 -3.48 -21.14 7.64
C ASP A 201 -4.50 -20.22 6.94
N THR A 202 -5.27 -20.80 6.01
CA THR A 202 -6.22 -20.04 5.19
C THR A 202 -7.37 -19.44 5.97
N PHE A 203 -7.57 -19.79 7.25
CA PHE A 203 -8.51 -19.09 8.12
C PHE A 203 -7.92 -18.68 9.47
N GLN A 204 -7.37 -19.62 10.24
CA GLN A 204 -6.63 -19.34 11.47
C GLN A 204 -5.13 -19.24 11.18
N ASP A 205 -4.46 -18.29 11.84
CA ASP A 205 -3.01 -18.13 11.79
C ASP A 205 -2.35 -19.26 12.59
N MET A 206 -1.26 -19.82 12.06
CA MET A 206 -0.49 -20.84 12.76
C MET A 206 1.01 -20.72 12.47
N ASP A 207 1.84 -20.85 13.51
CA ASP A 207 3.29 -21.04 13.41
C ASP A 207 3.83 -21.65 14.73
N GLN A 208 5.16 -21.80 14.84
CA GLN A 208 5.82 -22.35 16.03
C GLN A 208 6.15 -21.30 17.10
N SER A 209 5.74 -20.05 16.91
CA SER A 209 5.88 -18.99 17.90
C SER A 209 4.69 -18.98 18.84
N SER A 210 4.85 -18.49 20.07
CA SER A 210 3.76 -18.34 21.03
C SER A 210 2.67 -17.34 20.62
N SER A 211 2.90 -16.56 19.56
CA SER A 211 1.93 -15.61 19.01
C SER A 211 2.02 -15.60 17.48
N PRO A 212 1.24 -16.47 16.80
CA PRO A 212 1.36 -16.63 15.36
C PRO A 212 1.30 -15.33 14.56
N ALA A 213 2.13 -15.22 13.53
CA ALA A 213 2.08 -14.10 12.60
C ALA A 213 0.77 -14.15 11.79
N ALA A 214 0.24 -12.97 11.44
CA ALA A 214 -0.96 -12.90 10.62
C ALA A 214 -0.66 -13.42 9.20
N PHE A 215 -1.45 -14.38 8.74
CA PHE A 215 -1.39 -14.89 7.38
C PHE A 215 -1.82 -13.81 6.38
N ASP A 216 -0.97 -13.52 5.38
CA ASP A 216 -1.29 -12.59 4.29
C ASP A 216 -2.30 -13.23 3.33
N PHE A 217 -3.57 -13.15 3.73
CA PHE A 217 -4.68 -13.72 2.98
C PHE A 217 -4.88 -13.02 1.63
N THR A 218 -4.51 -11.74 1.52
CA THR A 218 -4.63 -11.00 0.26
C THR A 218 -3.62 -11.50 -0.77
N ALA A 219 -2.35 -11.68 -0.37
CA ALA A 219 -1.35 -12.28 -1.24
C ALA A 219 -1.76 -13.69 -1.67
N TYR A 220 -2.33 -14.48 -0.75
CA TYR A 220 -2.85 -15.81 -1.07
C TYR A 220 -4.01 -15.78 -2.08
N VAL A 221 -4.98 -14.88 -1.92
CA VAL A 221 -6.07 -14.70 -2.90
C VAL A 221 -5.53 -14.29 -4.27
N ASN A 222 -4.54 -13.39 -4.30
CA ASN A 222 -3.87 -12.99 -5.55
C ASN A 222 -3.14 -14.16 -6.21
N PHE A 223 -2.48 -15.01 -5.42
CA PHE A 223 -1.88 -16.26 -5.89
C PHE A 223 -2.92 -17.19 -6.51
N LEU A 224 -4.07 -17.40 -5.85
CA LEU A 224 -5.14 -18.23 -6.40
C LEU A 224 -5.63 -17.71 -7.76
N LYS A 225 -5.87 -16.39 -7.86
CA LYS A 225 -6.30 -15.75 -9.11
C LYS A 225 -5.28 -15.89 -10.22
N SER A 226 -4.00 -15.64 -9.94
CA SER A 226 -2.95 -15.67 -10.96
C SER A 226 -2.71 -17.08 -11.52
N HIS A 227 -3.13 -18.11 -10.80
CA HIS A 227 -3.05 -19.52 -11.21
C HIS A 227 -4.41 -20.09 -11.67
N GLY A 228 -5.44 -19.25 -11.81
CA GLY A 228 -6.75 -19.66 -12.30
C GLY A 228 -7.56 -20.53 -11.33
N HIS A 229 -7.19 -20.56 -10.05
CA HIS A 229 -7.97 -21.26 -9.02
C HIS A 229 -9.27 -20.53 -8.71
N ASN A 230 -10.34 -21.30 -8.51
CA ASN A 230 -11.69 -20.80 -8.25
C ASN A 230 -12.33 -21.42 -7.00
N VAL A 231 -11.60 -22.19 -6.22
CA VAL A 231 -12.06 -22.67 -4.90
C VAL A 231 -10.88 -22.78 -3.92
N THR A 232 -11.13 -22.52 -2.65
CA THR A 232 -10.17 -22.80 -1.56
C THR A 232 -10.90 -23.25 -0.30
N ILE A 233 -10.19 -23.97 0.56
CA ILE A 233 -10.66 -24.34 1.90
C ILE A 233 -10.25 -23.26 2.88
N LEU A 234 -11.16 -22.89 3.80
CA LEU A 234 -10.90 -22.10 5.00
C LEU A 234 -10.81 -23.08 6.17
N TRP A 235 -9.57 -23.40 6.59
CA TRP A 235 -9.31 -24.41 7.62
C TRP A 235 -9.61 -23.87 9.01
N ARG A 236 -10.61 -24.46 9.67
CA ARG A 236 -10.77 -24.36 11.12
C ARG A 236 -9.86 -25.40 11.79
N LYS A 237 -9.33 -25.05 12.95
CA LYS A 237 -8.55 -25.85 13.88
C LYS A 237 -9.19 -25.79 15.25
N ASP A 238 -9.34 -26.94 15.87
CA ASP A 238 -9.97 -27.06 17.19
C ASP A 238 -8.96 -26.95 18.35
N LEU A 239 -7.66 -27.15 18.08
CA LEU A 239 -6.59 -27.11 19.08
C LEU A 239 -5.82 -25.78 19.06
N PRO A 240 -5.80 -25.01 20.18
CA PRO A 240 -4.95 -23.83 20.33
C PRO A 240 -3.46 -24.15 20.22
N THR A 241 -3.05 -25.31 20.73
CA THR A 241 -1.70 -25.82 20.60
C THR A 241 -1.74 -27.20 19.98
N VAL A 242 -1.07 -27.35 18.84
CA VAL A 242 -0.98 -28.60 18.07
C VAL A 242 0.41 -29.20 18.31
N CYS A 243 0.45 -30.38 18.91
CA CYS A 243 1.68 -31.10 19.20
C CYS A 243 2.00 -32.14 18.11
N SER A 244 3.29 -32.38 17.86
CA SER A 244 3.75 -33.49 17.00
C SER A 244 3.22 -33.43 15.56
N TRP A 245 3.09 -32.22 15.00
CA TRP A 245 2.62 -32.03 13.62
C TRP A 245 3.78 -31.80 12.64
N GLY A 246 3.70 -32.46 11.48
CA GLY A 246 4.66 -32.28 10.39
C GLY A 246 6.10 -32.64 10.77
N ALA A 247 7.04 -31.72 10.54
CA ALA A 247 8.47 -31.88 10.84
C ALA A 247 8.81 -31.90 12.36
N GLY A 248 7.79 -31.89 13.22
CA GLY A 248 7.92 -31.82 14.68
C GLY A 248 7.71 -30.39 15.21
N GLY A 249 7.82 -30.26 16.53
CA GLY A 249 7.61 -29.00 17.24
C GLY A 249 6.19 -28.80 17.78
N THR A 250 6.02 -27.68 18.47
CA THR A 250 4.74 -27.21 19.03
C THR A 250 4.27 -26.05 18.18
N TRP A 251 3.06 -26.15 17.65
CA TRP A 251 2.46 -25.12 16.82
C TRP A 251 1.33 -24.45 17.58
N HIS A 252 1.23 -23.15 17.46
CA HIS A 252 0.18 -22.36 18.09
C HIS A 252 -0.78 -21.85 17.02
N VAL A 253 -2.05 -21.75 17.38
CA VAL A 253 -3.13 -21.36 16.48
C VAL A 253 -3.92 -20.19 17.07
N LYS A 254 -4.39 -19.26 16.23
CA LYS A 254 -5.35 -18.22 16.60
C LYS A 254 -6.07 -17.65 15.37
N PRO A 255 -7.22 -16.96 15.50
CA PRO A 255 -8.09 -16.81 16.67
C PRO A 255 -8.97 -18.05 16.92
N PHE A 256 -9.79 -18.05 17.98
CA PHE A 256 -10.76 -19.10 18.29
C PHE A 256 -12.19 -18.53 18.42
N PRO A 257 -13.25 -19.34 18.25
CA PRO A 257 -14.63 -18.84 18.22
C PRO A 257 -15.18 -18.41 19.59
N TRP A 258 -14.50 -18.74 20.69
CA TRP A 258 -14.89 -18.36 22.04
C TRP A 258 -13.86 -17.42 22.65
N VAL A 259 -14.33 -16.45 23.44
CA VAL A 259 -13.44 -15.57 24.18
C VAL A 259 -12.77 -16.32 25.33
N ARG A 260 -11.55 -15.91 25.67
CA ARG A 260 -10.84 -16.38 26.86
C ARG A 260 -11.09 -15.40 28.00
N THR A 261 -11.88 -15.80 28.99
CA THR A 261 -12.19 -14.95 30.15
C THR A 261 -11.48 -15.42 31.40
N GLY A 262 -11.21 -16.73 31.55
CA GLY A 262 -10.69 -17.31 32.80
C GLY A 262 -11.56 -16.99 34.03
N GLY A 263 -12.83 -16.64 33.82
CA GLY A 263 -13.80 -16.18 34.80
C GLY A 263 -13.85 -14.65 34.91
N SER A 264 -14.90 -14.10 35.54
CA SER A 264 -15.06 -12.63 35.70
C SER A 264 -13.92 -11.94 36.47
N SER A 265 -13.02 -12.71 37.11
CA SER A 265 -11.82 -12.25 37.81
C SER A 265 -10.49 -12.65 37.15
N GLY A 266 -10.51 -13.42 36.05
CA GLY A 266 -9.30 -13.81 35.28
C GLY A 266 -8.41 -14.90 35.89
N ASN A 267 -8.84 -15.57 36.97
CA ASN A 267 -7.98 -16.50 37.72
C ASN A 267 -7.96 -17.94 37.19
N GLN A 268 -8.93 -18.37 36.37
CA GLN A 268 -8.92 -19.71 35.80
C GLN A 268 -8.05 -19.76 34.55
N VAL A 269 -6.99 -20.57 34.63
CA VAL A 269 -5.98 -20.74 33.57
C VAL A 269 -6.17 -22.12 32.92
N ALA A 270 -6.23 -22.15 31.60
CA ALA A 270 -6.27 -23.38 30.81
C ALA A 270 -4.88 -24.05 30.77
N SER A 271 -4.86 -25.31 30.33
CA SER A 271 -3.66 -26.15 30.21
C SER A 271 -2.56 -25.58 29.30
N ASP A 272 -2.90 -24.67 28.39
CA ASP A 272 -1.95 -23.94 27.55
C ASP A 272 -1.35 -22.69 28.23
N GLY A 273 -1.70 -22.43 29.50
CA GLY A 273 -1.21 -21.31 30.28
C GLY A 273 -1.92 -19.99 30.02
N LEU A 274 -2.95 -19.97 29.16
CA LEU A 274 -3.77 -18.79 28.88
C LEU A 274 -5.07 -18.80 29.71
N PRO A 275 -5.80 -17.68 29.83
CA PRO A 275 -7.11 -17.70 30.47
C PRO A 275 -8.03 -18.74 29.82
N ALA A 276 -8.82 -19.44 30.64
CA ALA A 276 -9.77 -20.44 30.17
C ALA A 276 -10.86 -19.81 29.28
N PHE A 277 -11.36 -20.59 28.33
CA PHE A 277 -12.44 -20.17 27.43
C PHE A 277 -13.77 -19.98 28.18
N ASP A 278 -14.59 -19.03 27.73
CA ASP A 278 -16.01 -18.97 28.04
C ASP A 278 -16.81 -19.41 26.83
N LEU A 279 -17.27 -20.66 26.86
CA LEU A 279 -18.01 -21.31 25.79
C LEU A 279 -19.42 -20.74 25.58
N THR A 280 -19.89 -19.87 26.49
CA THR A 280 -21.16 -19.13 26.33
C THR A 280 -20.99 -17.80 25.62
N GLN A 281 -19.75 -17.34 25.43
CA GLN A 281 -19.44 -16.06 24.79
C GLN A 281 -18.62 -16.27 23.51
N LEU A 282 -19.22 -15.90 22.38
CA LEU A 282 -18.56 -15.94 21.08
C LEU A 282 -17.62 -14.75 20.91
N ASP A 283 -16.46 -14.99 20.30
CA ASP A 283 -15.54 -13.93 19.88
C ASP A 283 -15.98 -13.36 18.53
N GLN A 284 -16.55 -12.16 18.54
CA GLN A 284 -17.01 -11.49 17.32
C GLN A 284 -15.89 -11.29 16.29
N ALA A 285 -14.64 -11.05 16.72
CA ALA A 285 -13.52 -10.82 15.80
C ALA A 285 -13.19 -12.08 14.97
N TYR A 286 -13.40 -13.28 15.52
CA TYR A 286 -13.26 -14.54 14.79
C TYR A 286 -14.27 -14.64 13.64
N PHE A 287 -15.54 -14.29 13.89
CA PHE A 287 -16.61 -14.35 12.89
C PHE A 287 -16.51 -13.21 11.87
N ASP A 288 -16.09 -12.02 12.29
CA ASP A 288 -15.80 -10.91 11.39
C ASP A 288 -14.68 -11.26 10.43
N ARG A 289 -13.62 -11.93 10.91
CA ARG A 289 -12.56 -12.45 10.06
C ARG A 289 -13.05 -13.51 9.08
N LEU A 290 -13.88 -14.47 9.52
CA LEU A 290 -14.47 -15.46 8.62
C LEU A 290 -15.27 -14.78 7.51
N ARG A 291 -16.13 -13.84 7.89
CA ARG A 291 -16.94 -13.05 6.95
C ARG A 291 -16.05 -12.28 5.97
N ALA A 292 -15.03 -11.60 6.45
CA ALA A 292 -14.11 -10.82 5.61
C ALA A 292 -13.39 -11.72 4.59
N ARG A 293 -12.88 -12.88 5.00
CA ARG A 293 -12.21 -13.83 4.10
C ARG A 293 -13.17 -14.40 3.05
N VAL A 294 -14.39 -14.79 3.44
CA VAL A 294 -15.42 -15.25 2.50
C VAL A 294 -15.79 -14.15 1.50
N MET A 295 -15.98 -12.92 1.95
CA MET A 295 -16.27 -11.78 1.07
C MET A 295 -15.12 -11.49 0.11
N GLN A 296 -13.87 -11.55 0.57
CA GLN A 296 -12.71 -11.34 -0.29
C GLN A 296 -12.60 -12.45 -1.36
N LEU A 297 -12.85 -13.72 -1.01
CA LEU A 297 -12.89 -14.80 -1.99
C LEU A 297 -14.01 -14.60 -3.02
N GLN A 298 -15.22 -14.25 -2.55
CA GLN A 298 -16.36 -13.95 -3.41
C GLN A 298 -16.06 -12.82 -4.41
N GLN A 299 -15.50 -11.70 -3.93
CA GLN A 299 -15.12 -10.55 -4.77
C GLN A 299 -14.08 -10.92 -5.84
N ASN A 300 -13.35 -12.00 -5.63
CA ASN A 300 -12.32 -12.50 -6.54
C ASN A 300 -12.76 -13.73 -7.34
N GLY A 301 -14.06 -14.09 -7.32
CA GLY A 301 -14.60 -15.20 -8.09
C GLY A 301 -14.18 -16.59 -7.56
N ILE A 302 -13.82 -16.69 -6.28
CA ILE A 302 -13.34 -17.90 -5.63
C ILE A 302 -14.39 -18.40 -4.64
N TYR A 303 -14.76 -19.68 -4.73
CA TYR A 303 -15.63 -20.33 -3.77
C TYR A 303 -14.88 -20.63 -2.46
N ALA A 304 -15.51 -20.29 -1.34
CA ALA A 304 -15.04 -20.64 -0.02
C ALA A 304 -15.66 -21.96 0.45
N VAL A 305 -14.82 -22.95 0.73
CA VAL A 305 -15.22 -24.16 1.45
C VAL A 305 -14.87 -23.95 2.92
N VAL A 306 -15.86 -23.66 3.75
CA VAL A 306 -15.65 -23.44 5.19
C VAL A 306 -15.67 -24.79 5.90
N GLN A 307 -14.53 -25.19 6.46
CA GLN A 307 -14.49 -26.36 7.32
C GLN A 307 -15.01 -25.99 8.71
N LEU A 308 -16.04 -26.70 9.17
CA LEU A 308 -16.69 -26.41 10.45
C LEU A 308 -16.05 -27.13 11.63
N PHE A 309 -15.33 -28.24 11.41
CA PHE A 309 -14.75 -29.08 12.46
C PHE A 309 -13.43 -29.70 12.00
N ASP A 310 -12.44 -29.76 12.90
CA ASP A 310 -11.14 -30.39 12.68
C ASP A 310 -11.02 -31.69 13.48
N GLY A 311 -11.41 -32.81 12.87
CA GLY A 311 -11.20 -34.13 13.45
C GLY A 311 -9.75 -34.61 13.40
N LEU A 312 -8.93 -34.07 12.49
CA LEU A 312 -7.57 -34.57 12.26
C LEU A 312 -6.64 -34.18 13.41
N GLY A 313 -6.65 -32.91 13.80
CA GLY A 313 -5.85 -32.41 14.92
C GLY A 313 -6.26 -33.07 16.24
N LEU A 314 -7.56 -33.21 16.48
CA LEU A 314 -8.09 -33.86 17.68
C LEU A 314 -7.71 -35.34 17.78
N LEU A 315 -7.55 -36.05 16.67
CA LEU A 315 -7.15 -37.46 16.67
C LEU A 315 -5.64 -37.64 16.90
N ASN A 316 -4.82 -36.80 16.26
CA ASN A 316 -3.39 -37.10 16.11
C ASN A 316 -2.46 -36.17 16.88
N ASN A 317 -2.95 -35.03 17.37
CA ASN A 317 -2.10 -33.92 17.82
C ASN A 317 -2.44 -33.35 19.20
N ARG A 318 -3.27 -34.06 19.98
CA ARG A 318 -3.56 -33.73 21.39
C ARG A 318 -2.28 -33.82 22.24
N CYS A 319 -2.20 -32.99 23.26
CA CYS A 319 -1.15 -33.04 24.28
C CYS A 319 -1.65 -32.42 25.59
N SER A 320 -0.97 -32.67 26.71
CA SER A 320 -1.44 -32.25 28.03
C SER A 320 -1.58 -30.73 28.22
N ASN A 321 -0.95 -29.94 27.34
CA ASN A 321 -0.97 -28.47 27.33
C ASN A 321 -1.57 -27.91 26.03
N ASP A 322 -2.46 -28.66 25.36
CA ASP A 322 -3.04 -28.27 24.08
C ASP A 322 -4.05 -27.10 24.16
N GLY A 323 -4.60 -26.85 25.37
CA GLY A 323 -5.59 -25.81 25.60
C GLY A 323 -6.96 -26.10 24.97
N TYR A 324 -7.26 -27.35 24.57
CA TYR A 324 -8.50 -27.69 23.88
C TYR A 324 -9.73 -27.19 24.64
N PRO A 325 -10.60 -26.32 24.05
CA PRO A 325 -11.64 -25.61 24.80
C PRO A 325 -12.62 -26.53 25.55
N PHE A 326 -12.84 -27.74 25.05
CA PHE A 326 -13.80 -28.67 25.62
C PHE A 326 -13.22 -29.63 26.66
N THR A 327 -11.90 -29.69 26.85
CA THR A 327 -11.33 -30.50 27.95
C THR A 327 -11.56 -29.84 29.30
N ALA A 328 -11.90 -30.64 30.32
CA ALA A 328 -12.07 -30.15 31.68
C ALA A 328 -10.92 -29.24 32.12
N GLY A 329 -11.28 -28.09 32.72
CA GLY A 329 -10.32 -27.08 33.18
C GLY A 329 -9.94 -26.02 32.15
N ASN A 330 -10.10 -26.29 30.84
CA ASN A 330 -9.80 -25.31 29.78
C ASN A 330 -10.95 -24.32 29.50
N ASN A 331 -12.10 -24.50 30.13
CA ASN A 331 -13.24 -23.58 30.06
C ASN A 331 -13.85 -23.32 31.45
N VAL A 332 -14.50 -22.16 31.60
CA VAL A 332 -15.13 -21.71 32.85
C VAL A 332 -16.53 -22.30 33.06
N ASN A 333 -17.08 -22.96 32.03
CA ASN A 333 -18.45 -23.45 32.01
C ASN A 333 -18.57 -24.88 32.57
N GLY A 334 -17.45 -25.52 32.93
CA GLY A 334 -17.41 -26.88 33.45
C GLY A 334 -17.68 -27.96 32.40
N VAL A 335 -17.51 -27.63 31.11
CA VAL A 335 -17.63 -28.60 30.02
C VAL A 335 -16.40 -29.50 29.99
N ASP A 336 -16.63 -30.79 29.77
CA ASP A 336 -15.59 -31.81 29.63
C ASP A 336 -15.88 -32.69 28.41
N ASP A 337 -14.87 -32.89 27.56
CA ASP A 337 -14.89 -33.79 26.41
C ASP A 337 -14.79 -35.26 26.84
N GLY A 338 -14.58 -35.49 28.14
CA GLY A 338 -14.61 -36.81 28.76
C GLY A 338 -13.37 -37.64 28.41
N GLY A 339 -12.26 -36.99 28.04
CA GLY A 339 -11.00 -37.53 27.49
C GLY A 339 -10.25 -38.58 28.33
N GLY A 340 -10.91 -39.23 29.30
CA GLY A 340 -10.50 -40.48 29.93
C GLY A 340 -11.06 -41.72 29.23
N ALA A 341 -10.98 -42.87 29.91
CA ALA A 341 -11.33 -44.21 29.39
C ALA A 341 -12.79 -44.38 28.89
N ASN A 342 -13.66 -43.39 29.13
CA ASN A 342 -15.06 -43.40 28.71
C ASN A 342 -15.36 -42.38 27.59
N SER A 343 -14.35 -41.72 27.02
CA SER A 343 -14.54 -40.85 25.86
C SER A 343 -14.94 -41.66 24.64
N MET A 344 -16.04 -41.27 23.99
CA MET A 344 -16.36 -41.75 22.65
C MET A 344 -15.51 -40.97 21.66
N THR A 345 -14.32 -41.47 21.35
CA THR A 345 -13.60 -41.00 20.16
C THR A 345 -14.47 -41.26 18.93
N MET A 346 -14.51 -40.36 17.94
CA MET A 346 -15.21 -40.60 16.65
C MET A 346 -14.53 -41.69 15.79
N GLY A 347 -13.67 -42.52 16.38
CA GLY A 347 -13.07 -43.69 15.79
C GLY A 347 -13.77 -44.96 16.25
N SER A 348 -14.88 -45.29 15.59
CA SER A 348 -15.33 -46.67 15.38
C SER A 348 -16.20 -46.74 14.13
#